data_AF-A0A9X8VHM1-F1
#
_entry.id   AF-A0A9X8VHM1-F1
#
_cell.length_a   1.000
_cell.length_b   1.000
_cell.length_c   1.000
_cell.angle_alpha   90.00
_cell.angle_beta   90.00
_cell.angle_gamma   90.00
#
_symmetry.space_group_name_H-M   'P 1'
#
loop_
_entity.id
_entity.type
_entity.pdbx_description
1 polymer ?
#
loop_
_entity_poly.entity_id
_entity_poly.type
_entity_poly.pdbx_seq_one_letter_code
_entity_poly.pdbx_strand_id
1 'polypeptide(L)' 'TLFDTLLVVENYPDNDALLGGEGSLRCDAIRNKGYTHYPLTLLVLPGERLRLLMEYRDSVPQPERFAARL' A
#
# COMPACT_ATOMS: atom_id res chain seq x y z
N THR A 1 -21.17 2.68 -5.66
CA THR A 1 -20.71 2.51 -4.25
C THR A 1 -21.02 3.79 -3.52
N LEU A 2 -21.14 3.78 -2.18
CA LEU A 2 -21.40 5.01 -1.41
C LEU A 2 -20.16 5.92 -1.35
N PHE A 3 -18.97 5.33 -1.50
CA PHE A 3 -17.69 6.02 -1.56
C PHE A 3 -16.90 5.54 -2.78
N ASP A 4 -16.08 6.45 -3.33
CA ASP A 4 -15.19 6.17 -4.47
C ASP A 4 -13.74 5.94 -4.03
N THR A 5 -13.42 6.24 -2.76
CA THR A 5 -12.08 6.16 -2.21
C THR A 5 -12.05 5.39 -0.90
N LEU A 6 -10.94 4.69 -0.67
CA LEU A 6 -10.60 4.05 0.61
C LEU A 6 -9.21 4.51 1.04
N LEU A 7 -9.09 4.97 2.29
CA LEU A 7 -7.81 5.24 2.94
C LEU A 7 -7.57 4.19 4.01
N VAL A 8 -6.44 3.51 3.93
CA VAL A 8 -5.98 2.55 4.94
C VAL A 8 -4.66 3.04 5.50
N VAL A 9 -4.55 3.10 6.83
CA VAL A 9 -3.32 3.44 7.53
C VAL A 9 -2.89 2.24 8.35
N GLU A 10 -1.66 1.79 8.14
CA GLU A 10 -1.08 0.71 8.95
C GLU A 10 -0.66 1.26 10.31
N ASN A 11 -1.23 0.72 11.39
CA ASN A 11 -0.95 1.15 12.77
C ASN A 11 0.20 0.37 13.44
N TYR A 12 0.96 -0.42 12.67
CA TYR A 12 2.07 -1.24 13.14
C TYR A 12 3.33 -0.93 12.32
N PRO A 13 4.13 0.07 12.71
CA PRO A 13 5.29 0.52 11.94
C PRO A 13 6.45 -0.49 11.92
N ASP A 14 6.55 -1.36 12.94
CA ASP A 14 7.65 -2.32 13.07
C ASP A 14 7.44 -3.57 12.23
N ASN A 15 7.69 -3.45 10.93
CA ASN A 15 7.86 -4.60 10.04
C ASN A 15 9.21 -5.31 10.23
N ASP A 16 10.16 -4.72 10.98
CA ASP A 16 11.49 -5.31 11.21
C ASP A 16 11.41 -6.66 11.95
N ALA A 17 10.44 -6.83 12.85
CA ALA A 17 10.20 -8.13 13.49
C ALA A 17 9.73 -9.22 12.50
N LEU A 18 9.11 -8.82 11.38
CA LEU A 18 8.65 -9.73 10.32
C LEU A 18 9.73 -9.99 9.25
N LEU A 19 10.62 -9.04 9.00
CA LEU A 19 11.69 -9.14 7.99
C LEU A 19 13.00 -9.71 8.56
N GLY A 20 13.24 -9.54 9.87
CA GLY A 20 14.47 -9.86 10.58
C GLY A 20 14.39 -11.06 11.53
N GLY A 21 13.58 -12.07 11.21
CA GLY A 21 13.51 -13.29 12.03
C GLY A 21 14.86 -14.00 12.16
N GLU A 22 15.13 -14.62 13.32
CA GLU A 22 16.36 -15.33 13.68
C GLU A 22 16.66 -16.63 12.86
N GLY A 23 16.08 -16.76 11.66
CA GLY A 23 16.20 -17.92 10.79
C GLY A 23 17.08 -17.70 9.56
N SER A 24 17.40 -18.79 8.84
CA SER A 24 18.15 -18.75 7.58
C SER A 24 17.37 -18.14 6.40
N LEU A 25 16.09 -17.82 6.60
CA LEU A 25 15.21 -17.26 5.58
C LEU A 25 14.97 -15.77 5.87
N ARG A 26 15.39 -14.93 4.93
CA ARG A 26 15.20 -13.48 4.99
C ARG A 26 14.07 -13.07 4.02
N CYS A 27 13.12 -12.29 4.51
CA CYS A 27 12.14 -11.65 3.64
C CYS A 27 12.76 -10.39 3.04
N ASP A 28 12.90 -10.34 1.71
CA ASP A 28 13.51 -9.20 1.01
C ASP A 28 12.51 -8.05 0.81
N ALA A 29 11.27 -8.39 0.44
CA ALA A 29 10.20 -7.41 0.28
C ALA A 29 8.82 -8.07 0.43
N ILE A 30 7.91 -7.35 1.09
CA ILE A 30 6.47 -7.65 1.08
C ILE A 30 5.85 -6.76 0.00
N ARG A 31 5.24 -7.37 -1.01
CA ARG A 31 4.46 -6.65 -2.03
C ARG A 31 3.00 -6.91 -1.77
N ASN A 32 2.26 -5.88 -1.38
CA ASN A 32 0.80 -5.95 -1.36
C ASN A 32 0.31 -5.95 -2.82
N LYS A 33 -0.43 -7.00 -3.19
CA LYS A 33 -1.18 -7.05 -4.44
C LYS A 33 -2.65 -6.98 -4.02
N GLY A 34 -3.09 -5.77 -3.68
CA GLY A 34 -4.42 -5.58 -3.14
C GLY A 34 -5.49 -5.89 -4.17
N TYR A 35 -6.61 -6.39 -3.65
CA TYR A 35 -7.84 -6.56 -4.39
C TYR A 35 -8.88 -5.67 -3.70
N THR A 36 -9.09 -4.47 -4.22
CA THR A 36 -9.98 -3.48 -3.63
C THR A 36 -11.33 -3.44 -4.35
N HIS A 37 -12.40 -3.23 -3.58
CA HIS A 37 -13.74 -2.98 -4.11
C HIS A 37 -14.01 -1.50 -4.38
N TYR A 38 -13.05 -0.62 -4.09
CA TYR A 38 -13.15 0.83 -4.30
C TYR A 38 -12.37 1.26 -5.55
N PRO A 39 -12.88 2.22 -6.35
CA PRO A 39 -12.18 2.75 -7.52
C PRO A 39 -10.74 3.20 -7.27
N LEU A 40 -10.50 3.87 -6.14
CA LEU A 40 -9.18 4.29 -5.68
C LEU A 40 -8.94 3.87 -4.23
N THR A 41 -7.79 3.27 -3.95
CA THR A 41 -7.35 2.96 -2.58
C THR A 41 -5.96 3.52 -2.34
N LEU A 42 -5.79 4.24 -1.22
CA LEU A 42 -4.49 4.71 -0.73
C LEU A 42 -4.15 3.97 0.57
N LEU A 43 -3.01 3.31 0.57
CA LEU A 43 -2.46 2.61 1.71
C LEU A 43 -1.23 3.37 2.21
N VAL A 44 -1.28 3.80 3.47
CA VAL A 44 -0.21 4.52 4.14
C VAL A 44 0.52 3.54 5.06
N LEU A 45 1.79 3.31 4.79
CA LEU A 45 2.64 2.43 5.59
C LEU A 45 3.70 3.29 6.31
N PRO A 46 3.53 3.54 7.62
CA PRO A 46 4.54 4.21 8.44
C PRO A 46 5.82 3.35 8.57
N GLY A 47 6.95 4.03 8.78
CA GLY A 47 8.27 3.44 8.94
C GLY A 47 9.33 4.56 8.99
N GLU A 48 10.62 4.23 8.85
CA GLU A 48 11.68 5.26 8.76
C GLU A 48 11.41 6.30 7.65
N ARG A 49 10.76 5.86 6.57
CA ARG A 49 10.20 6.72 5.53
C ARG A 49 8.75 6.33 5.29
N LEU A 50 7.89 7.33 5.15
CA LEU A 50 6.49 7.12 4.81
C LEU A 50 6.39 6.51 3.41
N ARG A 51 5.77 5.33 3.30
CA ARG A 51 5.48 4.71 2.01
C ARG A 51 3.99 4.83 1.71
N LEU A 52 3.68 5.24 0.48
CA LEU A 52 2.33 5.37 -0.04
C LEU A 52 2.15 4.35 -1.17
N LEU A 53 1.19 3.45 -1.03
CA LEU A 53 0.80 2.53 -2.09
C LEU A 53 -0.59 2.95 -2.58
N MET A 54 -0.71 3.12 -3.88
CA MET A 54 -1.92 3.60 -4.50
C MET A 54 -2.39 2.55 -5.51
N GLU A 55 -3.61 2.08 -5.31
CA GLU A 55 -4.24 1.04 -6.11
C GLU A 55 -5.46 1.59 -6.82
N TYR A 56 -5.58 1.26 -8.09
CA TYR A 56 -6.66 1.70 -8.95
C TYR A 56 -7.31 0.50 -9.59
N ARG A 57 -8.64 0.55 -9.68
CA ARG A 57 -9.39 -0.42 -10.48
C ARG A 57 -9.41 0.05 -11.93
N ASP A 58 -9.51 -0.88 -12.89
CA ASP A 58 -9.56 -0.59 -14.34
C ASP A 58 -10.67 0.38 -14.78
N SER A 59 -11.56 0.77 -13.86
CA SER A 59 -12.53 1.86 -14.04
C SER A 59 -11.93 3.27 -13.96
N VAL A 60 -10.67 3.43 -13.53
CA VAL A 60 -9.97 4.73 -13.47
C VAL A 60 -9.01 4.84 -14.66
N PRO A 61 -9.28 5.71 -15.65
CA PRO A 61 -8.37 5.90 -16.78
C PRO A 61 -7.08 6.61 -16.33
N GLN A 62 -5.93 6.13 -16.81
CA GLN A 62 -4.60 6.75 -16.63
C GLN A 62 -4.21 7.03 -15.16
N PRO A 63 -4.21 5.99 -14.31
CA PRO A 63 -3.93 6.14 -12.89
C PRO A 63 -2.58 6.80 -12.58
N GLU A 64 -1.56 6.53 -13.39
CA GLU A 64 -0.23 7.13 -13.28
C GLU A 64 -0.22 8.67 -13.31
N ARG A 65 -1.18 9.31 -13.98
CA ARG A 65 -1.27 10.78 -14.04
C ARG A 65 -1.72 11.41 -12.73
N PHE A 66 -2.48 10.70 -11.92
CA PHE A 66 -2.89 11.18 -10.60
C PHE A 66 -1.73 11.15 -9.61
N ALA A 67 -0.90 10.10 -9.66
CA ALA A 67 0.28 9.98 -8.81
C ALA A 67 1.32 11.09 -9.07
N ALA A 68 1.45 11.55 -10.32
CA ALA A 68 2.41 12.60 -10.71
C ALA A 68 2.04 14.02 -10.23
N ARG A 69 0.89 14.20 -9.58
CA ARG A 69 0.41 15.51 -9.07
C ARG A 69 0.61 15.69 -7.56
N LEU A 70 1.07 14.65 -6.87
CA LEU A 70 1.46 14.65 -5.47
C LEU A 70 2.96 14.91 -5.34
#